data_AF-A0A7C7CEP5-F1
#
_entry.id   AF-A0A7C7CEP5-F1
#
_cell.length_a   1.000
_cell.length_b   1.000
_cell.length_c   1.000
_cell.angle_alpha   90.00
_cell.angle_beta   90.00
_cell.angle_gamma   90.00
#
_symmetry.space_group_name_H-M   'P 1'
#
loop_
_entity.id
_entity.type
_entity.pdbx_description
1 polymer ?
#
loop_
_entity_poly.entity_id
_entity_poly.type
_entity_poly.pdbx_seq_one_letter_code
_entity_poly.pdbx_strand_id
1 'polypeptide(L)'
;MAHSMSYNTCKTGDSSLCTGLRNTRITSMNMTKYAYLLAFFVISLLCACDSSRIFEENKEIVNGVWNVNDTISFEVEIADSAAPVNMYLNVRNAGMYQYENLFMFITTTFPNGRTHKDTVECILADQNGWLGDGLGEIFDNQILFRRRVTFPLNGKYIFSLEQAHRFGDEPFIENLPFIIDVGMRIEYSK
;
A
#
# COMPACT_ATOMS: atom_id res chain seq x y z
N MET A 1 -48.95 36.92 29.50
CA MET A 1 -48.48 38.13 30.20
C MET A 1 -47.85 39.04 29.18
N ALA A 2 -48.55 40.14 28.89
CA ALA A 2 -48.03 41.23 28.10
C ALA A 2 -46.93 41.95 28.88
N HIS A 3 -45.94 42.49 28.19
CA HIS A 3 -45.59 43.88 28.40
C HIS A 3 -44.89 44.45 27.16
N SER A 4 -45.57 45.46 26.59
CA SER A 4 -45.02 46.47 25.70
C SER A 4 -43.92 47.27 26.39
N MET A 5 -43.06 47.90 25.57
CA MET A 5 -42.35 49.19 25.77
C MET A 5 -41.10 49.15 24.88
N SER A 6 -40.63 50.21 24.24
CA SER A 6 -41.10 51.58 24.05
C SER A 6 -40.20 52.14 22.94
N TYR A 7 -40.77 52.78 21.93
CA TYR A 7 -40.00 53.71 21.10
C TYR A 7 -39.79 54.98 21.90
N ASN A 8 -38.56 55.49 21.92
CA ASN A 8 -38.16 56.89 22.13
C ASN A 8 -36.62 56.90 22.12
N THR A 9 -35.86 57.89 21.67
CA THR A 9 -36.04 59.20 21.02
C THR A 9 -34.59 59.67 20.85
N CYS A 10 -34.11 60.04 19.66
CA CYS A 10 -32.88 60.82 19.58
C CYS A 10 -33.25 62.27 19.27
N LYS A 11 -33.21 63.11 20.30
CA LYS A 11 -33.38 64.55 20.23
C LYS A 11 -32.11 65.17 19.64
N THR A 12 -32.33 66.06 18.67
CA THR A 12 -31.58 67.28 18.34
C THR A 12 -30.12 67.40 18.80
N GLY A 13 -29.23 67.44 17.80
CA GLY A 13 -28.06 68.32 17.81
C GLY A 13 -26.81 67.78 18.49
N ASP A 14 -26.03 66.96 17.79
CA ASP A 14 -24.60 67.24 17.61
C ASP A 14 -24.03 66.38 16.48
N SER A 15 -23.15 66.99 15.67
CA SER A 15 -22.49 66.36 14.54
C SER A 15 -21.20 65.69 15.02
N SER A 16 -21.23 64.39 15.28
CA SER A 16 -20.11 63.44 15.16
C SER A 16 -20.42 62.17 15.94
N LEU A 17 -19.93 61.03 15.45
CA LEU A 17 -19.97 59.70 16.08
C LEU A 17 -21.24 58.86 15.83
N CYS A 18 -21.44 58.47 14.57
CA CYS A 18 -21.97 57.15 14.24
C CYS A 18 -21.01 56.49 13.23
N THR A 19 -19.93 55.92 13.75
CA THR A 19 -18.92 55.21 12.98
C THR A 19 -19.49 53.87 12.49
N GLY A 20 -19.78 53.80 11.20
CA GLY A 20 -19.74 52.62 10.33
C GLY A 20 -20.20 51.27 10.89
N LEU A 21 -21.51 51.01 10.87
CA LEU A 21 -21.99 49.63 10.65
C LEU A 21 -21.88 49.32 9.16
N ARG A 22 -20.72 48.82 8.72
CA ARG A 22 -20.61 48.19 7.40
C ARG A 22 -21.43 46.91 7.44
N ASN A 23 -22.61 46.94 6.81
CA ASN A 23 -23.32 45.73 6.39
C ASN A 23 -22.37 44.92 5.50
N THR A 24 -21.72 43.91 6.06
CA THR A 24 -21.14 42.84 5.27
C THR A 24 -22.31 42.13 4.60
N ARG A 25 -22.55 42.44 3.33
CA ARG A 25 -23.37 41.58 2.48
C ARG A 25 -22.67 40.21 2.48
N ILE A 26 -23.20 39.27 3.24
CA ILE A 26 -22.88 37.86 3.05
C ILE A 26 -23.45 37.54 1.67
N THR A 27 -22.62 37.63 0.63
CA THR A 27 -22.97 37.14 -0.69
C THR A 27 -23.32 35.67 -0.51
N SER A 28 -24.58 35.31 -0.76
CA SER A 28 -25.03 33.92 -0.69
C SER A 28 -24.15 33.09 -1.63
N MET A 29 -23.20 32.35 -1.05
CA MET A 29 -22.42 31.37 -1.79
C MET A 29 -23.44 30.38 -2.37
N ASN A 30 -23.48 30.24 -3.71
CA ASN A 30 -24.38 29.31 -4.39
C ASN A 30 -24.01 27.88 -3.99
N MET A 31 -24.61 27.39 -2.90
CA MET A 31 -24.28 26.14 -2.21
C MET A 31 -24.35 24.92 -3.15
N THR A 32 -25.20 24.97 -4.18
CA THR A 32 -25.26 23.98 -5.26
C THR A 32 -23.99 23.93 -6.11
N LYS A 33 -23.36 25.07 -6.44
CA LYS A 33 -22.10 25.09 -7.24
C LYS A 33 -20.94 24.47 -6.47
N TYR A 34 -20.84 24.75 -5.17
CA TYR A 34 -19.82 24.15 -4.30
C TYR A 34 -20.10 22.67 -4.04
N ALA A 35 -21.37 22.25 -3.97
CA ALA A 35 -21.72 20.84 -3.91
C ALA A 35 -21.31 20.07 -5.17
N TYR A 36 -21.47 20.66 -6.37
CA TYR A 36 -20.98 20.03 -7.61
C TYR A 36 -19.45 19.96 -7.69
N LEU A 37 -18.75 21.01 -7.24
CA LEU A 37 -17.28 20.99 -7.19
C LEU A 37 -16.75 19.97 -6.17
N LEU A 38 -17.40 19.87 -5.00
CA LEU A 38 -17.07 18.86 -4.00
C LEU A 38 -17.37 17.45 -4.51
N ALA A 39 -18.51 17.24 -5.17
CA ALA A 39 -18.85 15.95 -5.77
C ALA A 39 -17.87 15.55 -6.88
N PHE A 40 -17.47 16.49 -7.75
CA PHE A 40 -16.45 16.24 -8.77
C PHE A 40 -15.09 15.90 -8.15
N PHE A 41 -14.69 16.62 -7.10
CA PHE A 41 -13.47 16.32 -6.35
C PHE A 41 -13.50 14.92 -5.72
N VAL A 42 -14.61 14.55 -5.07
CA VAL A 42 -14.81 13.22 -4.49
C VAL A 42 -14.80 12.13 -5.56
N ILE A 43 -15.43 12.35 -6.72
CA ILE A 43 -15.42 11.39 -7.84
C ILE A 43 -14.01 11.24 -8.43
N SER A 44 -13.25 12.33 -8.55
CA SER A 44 -11.88 12.28 -9.07
C SER A 44 -10.93 11.50 -8.15
N LEU A 45 -11.16 11.53 -6.83
CA LEU A 45 -10.42 10.73 -5.86
C LEU A 45 -10.70 9.21 -5.99
N LEU A 46 -11.83 8.82 -6.58
CA LEU A 46 -12.20 7.41 -6.77
C LEU A 46 -11.58 6.78 -8.03
N CYS A 47 -10.89 7.55 -8.89
CA CYS A 47 -10.28 7.04 -10.12
C CYS A 47 -8.78 6.72 -10.01
N ALA A 48 -8.21 6.63 -8.81
CA ALA A 48 -6.83 6.19 -8.59
C ALA A 48 -6.70 4.66 -8.78
N CYS A 49 -6.84 4.20 -10.03
CA CYS A 49 -6.60 2.81 -10.40
C CYS A 49 -5.10 2.61 -10.71
N ASP A 50 -4.48 1.63 -10.07
CA ASP A 50 -3.10 1.21 -10.32
C ASP A 50 -3.00 0.50 -11.68
N SER A 51 -2.99 1.29 -12.75
CA SER A 51 -3.08 0.80 -14.14
C SER A 51 -1.88 0.00 -14.62
N SER A 52 -0.79 -0.01 -13.86
CA SER A 52 0.42 -0.78 -14.18
C SER A 52 0.39 -2.22 -13.65
N ARG A 53 -0.52 -2.57 -12.74
CA ARG A 53 -0.51 -3.86 -12.05
C ARG A 53 -0.99 -4.99 -12.97
N ILE A 54 -0.15 -6.02 -13.11
CA ILE A 54 -0.46 -7.26 -13.84
C ILE A 54 -0.97 -8.32 -12.86
N PHE A 55 -0.30 -8.45 -11.72
CA PHE A 55 -0.60 -9.43 -10.70
C PHE A 55 -0.22 -8.90 -9.33
N GLU A 56 -1.04 -9.18 -8.31
CA GLU A 56 -0.65 -9.00 -6.91
C GLU A 56 -1.47 -9.94 -6.03
N GLU A 57 -0.78 -10.76 -5.24
CA GLU A 57 -1.41 -11.65 -4.27
C GLU A 57 -0.48 -11.78 -3.06
N ASN A 58 -1.06 -11.80 -1.86
CA ASN A 58 -0.39 -12.11 -0.60
C ASN A 58 -1.10 -13.30 0.03
N LYS A 59 -0.32 -14.23 0.59
CA LYS A 59 -0.82 -15.42 1.27
C LYS A 59 -0.37 -15.40 2.71
N GLU A 60 -1.34 -15.64 3.60
CA GLU A 60 -1.11 -15.74 5.04
C GLU A 60 -0.33 -17.01 5.37
N ILE A 61 0.66 -16.86 6.25
CA ILE A 61 1.38 -17.95 6.89
C ILE A 61 0.61 -18.40 8.11
N VAL A 62 0.26 -19.69 8.14
CA VAL A 62 -0.52 -20.27 9.22
C VAL A 62 0.18 -20.04 10.56
N ASN A 63 -0.53 -19.40 11.50
CA ASN A 63 -0.05 -19.04 12.84
C ASN A 63 1.22 -18.15 12.84
N GLY A 64 1.56 -17.52 11.73
CA GLY A 64 2.77 -16.73 11.59
C GLY A 64 4.08 -17.54 11.71
N VAL A 65 4.04 -18.85 11.43
CA VAL A 65 5.20 -19.74 11.48
C VAL A 65 5.37 -20.40 10.12
N TRP A 66 6.44 -20.04 9.41
CA TRP A 66 6.74 -20.59 8.09
C TRP A 66 7.64 -21.81 8.22
N ASN A 67 7.09 -23.01 7.98
CA ASN A 67 7.89 -24.22 7.97
C ASN A 67 8.77 -24.28 6.72
N VAL A 68 9.98 -24.85 6.85
CA VAL A 68 10.92 -25.02 5.72
C VAL A 68 10.36 -25.87 4.57
N ASN A 69 9.41 -26.76 4.86
CA ASN A 69 8.76 -27.60 3.86
C ASN A 69 7.51 -26.95 3.24
N ASP A 70 7.05 -25.81 3.75
CA ASP A 70 5.87 -25.14 3.25
C ASP A 70 6.22 -24.28 2.04
N THR A 71 5.66 -24.67 0.88
CA THR A 71 5.82 -23.93 -0.38
C THR A 71 4.60 -23.06 -0.66
N ILE A 72 4.84 -21.80 -0.98
CA ILE A 72 3.79 -20.83 -1.30
C ILE A 72 3.85 -20.50 -2.78
N SER A 73 2.82 -20.92 -3.51
CA SER A 73 2.81 -20.85 -4.97
C SER A 73 1.80 -19.85 -5.52
N PHE A 74 2.19 -19.10 -6.55
CA PHE A 74 1.37 -18.12 -7.26
C PHE A 74 1.29 -18.50 -8.73
N GLU A 75 0.08 -18.49 -9.29
CA GLU A 75 -0.13 -18.73 -10.72
C GLU A 75 -0.41 -17.40 -11.42
N VAL A 76 0.39 -17.09 -12.44
CA VAL A 76 0.32 -15.81 -13.15
C VAL A 76 0.16 -16.06 -14.64
N GLU A 77 -0.90 -15.51 -15.23
CA GLU A 77 -1.13 -15.56 -16.67
C GLU A 77 -0.49 -14.35 -17.35
N ILE A 78 0.48 -14.59 -18.23
CA ILE A 78 1.17 -13.53 -18.99
C ILE A 78 0.67 -13.51 -20.43
N ALA A 79 -0.12 -12.48 -20.76
CA ALA A 79 -0.69 -12.29 -22.10
C ALA A 79 0.26 -11.57 -23.07
N ASP A 80 1.07 -10.62 -22.59
CA ASP A 80 2.07 -9.89 -23.37
C ASP A 80 3.45 -10.05 -22.73
N SER A 81 4.25 -10.96 -23.29
CA SER A 81 5.60 -11.24 -22.81
C SER A 81 6.66 -10.23 -23.30
N ALA A 82 6.34 -9.41 -24.31
CA ALA A 82 7.29 -8.45 -24.86
C ALA A 82 7.41 -7.17 -24.01
N ALA A 83 6.36 -6.84 -23.26
CA ALA A 83 6.36 -5.70 -22.36
C ALA A 83 7.29 -5.93 -21.15
N PRO A 84 8.19 -4.99 -20.82
CA PRO A 84 9.02 -5.10 -19.63
C PRO A 84 8.20 -4.91 -18.36
N VAL A 85 8.53 -5.68 -17.32
CA VAL A 85 7.86 -5.69 -16.02
C VAL A 85 8.85 -5.53 -14.87
N ASN A 86 8.34 -5.01 -13.75
CA ASN A 86 8.99 -5.11 -12.45
C ASN A 86 8.30 -6.21 -11.65
N MET A 87 9.09 -7.02 -10.95
CA MET A 87 8.60 -8.05 -10.04
C MET A 87 9.05 -7.69 -8.63
N TYR A 88 8.11 -7.75 -7.69
CA TYR A 88 8.34 -7.49 -6.28
C TYR A 88 7.91 -8.69 -5.45
N LEU A 89 8.57 -8.84 -4.31
CA LEU A 89 8.16 -9.73 -3.24
C LEU A 89 7.57 -8.88 -2.13
N ASN A 90 6.42 -9.30 -1.65
CA ASN A 90 5.81 -8.70 -0.48
C ASN A 90 6.11 -9.61 0.71
N VAL A 91 6.59 -9.03 1.81
CA VAL A 91 6.84 -9.74 3.07
C VAL A 91 6.22 -8.93 4.19
N ARG A 92 5.32 -9.54 4.95
CA ARG A 92 4.79 -8.96 6.18
C ARG A 92 5.38 -9.69 7.38
N ASN A 93 6.08 -8.99 8.26
CA ASN A 93 6.64 -9.56 9.47
C ASN A 93 6.12 -8.86 10.73
N ALA A 94 6.11 -9.58 11.85
CA ALA A 94 5.87 -8.97 13.16
C ALA A 94 7.18 -8.36 13.72
N GLY A 95 7.06 -7.38 14.60
CA GLY A 95 8.20 -6.72 15.27
C GLY A 95 9.03 -7.64 16.17
N MET A 96 8.49 -8.82 16.51
CA MET A 96 9.18 -9.87 17.26
C MET A 96 10.06 -10.77 16.38
N TYR A 97 10.05 -10.59 15.05
CA TYR A 97 10.96 -11.29 14.15
C TYR A 97 12.41 -10.95 14.52
N GLN A 98 13.29 -11.95 14.53
CA GLN A 98 14.60 -11.81 15.17
C GLN A 98 15.74 -11.47 14.20
N TYR A 99 15.44 -11.37 12.91
CA TYR A 99 16.45 -11.20 11.86
C TYR A 99 16.18 -9.93 11.07
N GLU A 100 17.24 -9.25 10.67
CA GLU A 100 17.15 -8.06 9.83
C GLU A 100 16.86 -8.39 8.36
N ASN A 101 16.99 -9.66 7.98
CA ASN A 101 16.80 -10.15 6.64
C ASN A 101 16.07 -11.50 6.59
N LEU A 102 15.40 -11.76 5.48
CA LEU A 102 14.75 -13.03 5.16
C LEU A 102 15.33 -13.57 3.86
N PHE A 103 15.88 -14.79 3.91
CA PHE A 103 16.32 -15.49 2.71
C PHE A 103 15.18 -16.35 2.18
N MET A 104 14.95 -16.27 0.87
CA MET A 104 13.95 -17.08 0.18
C MET A 104 14.54 -17.71 -1.07
N PHE A 105 14.08 -18.91 -1.37
CA PHE A 105 14.18 -19.47 -2.70
C PHE A 105 12.94 -19.14 -3.52
N ILE A 106 13.16 -18.81 -4.79
CA ILE A 106 12.08 -18.56 -5.75
C ILE A 106 12.27 -19.52 -6.90
N THR A 107 11.35 -20.46 -7.04
CA THR A 107 11.32 -21.35 -8.19
C THR A 107 10.26 -20.85 -9.18
N THR A 108 10.71 -20.44 -10.37
CA THR A 108 9.84 -20.07 -11.48
C THR A 108 9.68 -21.27 -12.40
N THR A 109 8.45 -21.74 -12.58
CA THR A 109 8.06 -22.71 -13.60
C THR A 109 7.48 -21.97 -14.80
N PHE A 110 8.10 -22.17 -15.96
CA PHE A 110 7.74 -21.51 -17.22
C PHE A 110 6.58 -22.24 -17.90
N PRO A 111 5.86 -21.60 -18.85
CA PRO A 111 4.76 -22.24 -19.60
C PRO A 111 5.14 -23.53 -20.31
N ASN A 112 6.42 -23.71 -20.65
CA ASN A 112 6.95 -24.92 -21.29
C ASN A 112 7.41 -26.01 -20.29
N GLY A 113 7.16 -25.83 -18.99
CA GLY A 113 7.51 -26.78 -17.93
C GLY A 113 8.98 -26.73 -17.46
N ARG A 114 9.83 -25.88 -18.06
CA ARG A 114 11.18 -25.65 -17.52
C ARG A 114 11.08 -24.91 -16.19
N THR A 115 12.10 -25.07 -15.35
CA THR A 115 12.19 -24.36 -14.07
C THR A 115 13.49 -23.55 -13.97
N HIS A 116 13.44 -22.48 -13.19
CA HIS A 116 14.59 -21.68 -12.79
C HIS A 116 14.48 -21.36 -11.30
N LYS A 117 15.56 -21.53 -10.54
CA LYS A 117 15.60 -21.28 -9.11
C LYS A 117 16.54 -20.12 -8.80
N ASP A 118 16.02 -19.09 -8.15
CA ASP A 118 16.76 -17.94 -7.63
C ASP A 118 16.82 -17.99 -6.11
N THR A 119 17.82 -17.31 -5.53
CA THR A 119 17.89 -17.02 -4.10
C THR A 119 17.81 -15.52 -3.92
N VAL A 120 16.95 -15.08 -3.00
CA VAL A 120 16.74 -13.66 -2.70
C VAL A 120 16.96 -13.41 -1.23
N GLU A 121 17.65 -12.31 -0.95
CA GLU A 121 17.74 -11.73 0.38
C GLU A 121 16.79 -10.53 0.45
N CYS A 122 15.80 -10.61 1.32
CA CYS A 122 14.88 -9.52 1.62
C CYS A 122 15.36 -8.81 2.87
N ILE A 123 15.84 -7.59 2.74
CA ILE A 123 16.21 -6.76 3.89
C ILE A 123 14.92 -6.19 4.50
N LEU A 124 14.69 -6.49 5.77
CA LEU A 124 13.50 -6.14 6.54
C LEU A 124 13.80 -5.11 7.64
N ALA A 125 15.05 -4.95 8.07
CA ALA A 125 15.46 -3.94 9.03
C ALA A 125 16.85 -3.38 8.69
N ASP A 126 17.15 -2.19 9.19
CA ASP A 126 18.49 -1.58 9.16
C ASP A 126 18.90 -1.10 10.57
N GLN A 127 19.99 -0.33 10.66
CA GLN A 127 20.50 0.21 11.92
C GLN A 127 19.51 1.14 12.65
N ASN A 128 18.52 1.68 11.94
CA ASN A 128 17.50 2.57 12.47
C ASN A 128 16.22 1.82 12.88
N GLY A 129 16.10 0.53 12.53
CA GLY A 129 14.97 -0.32 12.89
C GLY A 129 14.32 -1.00 11.68
N TRP A 130 13.07 -1.42 11.85
CA TRP A 130 12.30 -2.10 10.81
C TRP A 130 12.05 -1.21 9.60
N LEU A 131 12.22 -1.79 8.42
CA LEU A 131 11.83 -1.23 7.13
C LEU A 131 10.37 -1.59 6.82
N GLY A 132 9.83 -0.90 5.83
CA GLY A 132 8.46 -1.10 5.35
C GLY A 132 7.46 -0.15 6.00
N ASP A 133 6.26 -0.16 5.45
CA ASP A 133 5.12 0.58 6.00
C ASP A 133 4.37 -0.29 7.00
N GLY A 134 3.55 0.27 7.89
CA GLY A 134 2.80 -0.57 8.81
C GLY A 134 2.16 0.16 9.97
N LEU A 135 1.37 -0.56 10.76
CA LEU A 135 0.72 -0.06 11.97
C LEU A 135 1.12 -0.92 13.17
N GLY A 136 1.66 -0.28 14.20
CA GLY A 136 2.09 -0.96 15.43
C GLY A 136 3.29 -1.87 15.19
N GLU A 137 3.16 -3.14 15.55
CA GLU A 137 4.24 -4.15 15.52
C GLU A 137 4.19 -5.02 14.25
N ILE A 138 3.64 -4.51 13.15
CA ILE A 138 3.53 -5.22 11.87
C ILE A 138 4.16 -4.35 10.79
N PHE A 139 5.03 -4.96 9.98
CA PHE A 139 5.82 -4.28 8.96
C PHE A 139 5.60 -4.94 7.60
N ASP A 140 5.16 -4.14 6.63
CA ASP A 140 4.89 -4.48 5.24
C ASP A 140 6.05 -4.03 4.35
N ASN A 141 6.79 -5.00 3.84
CA ASN A 141 7.92 -4.75 2.96
C ASN A 141 7.59 -5.16 1.52
N GLN A 142 7.78 -4.24 0.58
CA GLN A 142 7.75 -4.53 -0.86
C GLN A 142 9.16 -4.43 -1.44
N ILE A 143 9.76 -5.58 -1.71
CA ILE A 143 11.15 -5.72 -2.14
C ILE A 143 11.20 -5.93 -3.66
N LEU A 144 11.93 -5.06 -4.38
CA LEU A 144 12.15 -5.22 -5.81
C LEU A 144 13.05 -6.44 -6.09
N PHE A 145 12.46 -7.49 -6.67
CA PHE A 145 13.16 -8.74 -7.01
C PHE A 145 13.79 -8.69 -8.40
N ARG A 146 13.03 -8.26 -9.42
CA ARG A 146 13.51 -8.13 -10.80
C ARG A 146 13.03 -6.83 -11.39
N ARG A 147 13.95 -6.06 -11.98
CA ARG A 147 13.66 -4.76 -12.58
C ARG A 147 13.66 -4.86 -14.10
N ARG A 148 12.61 -4.35 -14.74
CA ARG A 148 12.52 -4.17 -16.21
C ARG A 148 12.88 -5.45 -16.99
N VAL A 149 12.36 -6.59 -16.55
CA VAL A 149 12.55 -7.89 -17.19
C VAL A 149 11.39 -8.19 -18.13
N THR A 150 11.64 -8.97 -19.19
CA THR A 150 10.58 -9.47 -20.08
C THR A 150 10.36 -10.95 -19.82
N PHE A 151 9.13 -11.41 -20.01
CA PHE A 151 8.87 -12.84 -20.00
C PHE A 151 9.38 -13.46 -21.31
N PRO A 152 10.03 -14.62 -21.29
CA PRO A 152 10.49 -15.25 -22.54
C PRO A 152 9.36 -15.95 -23.31
N LEU A 153 8.21 -16.20 -22.68
CA LEU A 153 7.06 -16.91 -23.25
C LEU A 153 5.76 -16.25 -22.81
N ASN A 154 4.71 -16.36 -23.63
CA ASN A 154 3.34 -16.11 -23.19
C ASN A 154 2.79 -17.35 -22.49
N GLY A 155 1.85 -17.15 -21.57
CA GLY A 155 1.11 -18.22 -20.90
C GLY A 155 1.25 -18.20 -19.37
N LYS A 156 0.85 -19.32 -18.77
CA LYS A 156 0.87 -19.53 -17.32
C LYS A 156 2.27 -19.78 -16.77
N TYR A 157 2.67 -18.93 -15.84
CA TYR A 157 3.84 -19.10 -14.99
C TYR A 157 3.42 -19.53 -13.58
N ILE A 158 4.26 -20.31 -12.91
CA ILE A 158 4.08 -20.65 -11.49
C ILE A 158 5.32 -20.18 -10.73
N PHE A 159 5.13 -19.32 -9.73
CA PHE A 159 6.18 -18.88 -8.83
C PHE A 159 5.99 -19.54 -7.48
N SER A 160 6.97 -20.32 -7.04
CA SER A 160 6.96 -21.01 -5.75
C SER A 160 8.01 -20.40 -4.84
N LEU A 161 7.58 -19.91 -3.69
CA LEU A 161 8.40 -19.31 -2.64
C LEU A 161 8.61 -20.33 -1.52
N GLU A 162 9.86 -20.47 -1.09
CA GLU A 162 10.27 -21.29 0.04
C GLU A 162 11.20 -20.46 0.93
N GLN A 163 11.07 -20.54 2.25
CA GLN A 163 12.05 -19.91 3.13
C GLN A 163 13.38 -20.68 3.10
N ALA A 164 14.47 -19.93 3.08
CA ALA A 164 15.83 -20.45 2.96
C ALA A 164 16.72 -19.94 4.11
N HIS A 165 16.11 -19.62 5.26
CA HIS A 165 16.81 -18.98 6.35
C HIS A 165 17.62 -20.00 7.16
N ARG A 166 18.80 -19.58 7.60
CA ARG A 166 19.74 -20.37 8.41
C ARG A 166 20.32 -19.50 9.51
N PHE A 167 20.70 -20.10 10.62
CA PHE A 167 21.31 -19.37 11.73
C PHE A 167 22.43 -20.20 12.39
N GLY A 168 23.59 -19.58 12.59
CA GLY A 168 24.77 -20.28 13.12
C GLY A 168 25.24 -21.41 12.19
N ASP A 169 25.49 -22.57 12.77
CA ASP A 169 25.95 -23.78 12.07
C ASP A 169 24.79 -24.64 11.52
N GLU A 170 23.54 -24.27 11.80
CA GLU A 170 22.37 -25.03 11.35
C GLU A 170 22.12 -24.82 9.84
N PRO A 171 21.83 -25.89 9.07
CA PRO A 171 21.64 -25.79 7.64
C PRO A 171 20.34 -25.07 7.25
N PHE A 172 19.34 -25.08 8.13
CA PHE A 172 18.05 -24.40 7.96
C PHE A 172 17.36 -24.20 9.32
N ILE A 173 16.41 -23.27 9.38
CA ILE A 173 15.46 -23.17 10.50
C ILE A 173 14.19 -23.91 10.11
N GLU A 174 13.82 -24.96 10.83
CA GLU A 174 12.64 -25.77 10.48
C GLU A 174 11.34 -24.96 10.54
N ASN A 175 11.15 -24.18 11.60
CA ASN A 175 9.97 -23.36 11.83
C ASN A 175 10.40 -21.92 12.04
N LEU A 176 10.24 -21.06 11.02
CA LEU A 176 10.61 -19.66 11.08
C LEU A 176 9.42 -18.82 11.59
N PRO A 177 9.47 -18.32 12.84
CA PRO A 177 8.34 -17.59 13.41
C PRO A 177 8.28 -16.14 12.93
N PHE A 178 7.12 -15.50 13.16
CA PHE A 178 6.85 -14.08 12.97
C PHE A 178 6.89 -13.56 11.53
N ILE A 179 6.77 -14.45 10.55
CA ILE A 179 6.39 -14.10 9.17
C ILE A 179 4.88 -14.26 9.08
N ILE A 180 4.17 -13.16 8.81
CA ILE A 180 2.71 -13.12 8.79
C ILE A 180 2.18 -13.45 7.40
N ASP A 181 2.65 -12.73 6.39
CA ASP A 181 2.25 -12.93 4.99
C ASP A 181 3.48 -12.92 4.09
N VAL A 182 3.39 -13.64 2.98
CA VAL A 182 4.28 -13.43 1.84
C VAL A 182 3.50 -13.38 0.54
N GLY A 183 4.00 -12.60 -0.41
CA GLY A 183 3.30 -12.34 -1.65
C GLY A 183 4.22 -11.98 -2.79
N MET A 184 3.60 -11.82 -3.94
CA MET A 184 4.27 -11.39 -5.16
C MET A 184 3.42 -10.34 -5.87
N ARG A 185 4.10 -9.34 -6.40
CA ARG A 185 3.51 -8.32 -7.28
C ARG A 185 4.29 -8.24 -8.57
N ILE A 186 3.58 -8.14 -9.68
CA ILE A 186 4.13 -7.92 -11.01
C ILE A 186 3.40 -6.74 -11.65
N GLU A 187 4.16 -5.80 -12.20
CA GLU A 187 3.62 -4.61 -12.85
C GLU A 187 4.42 -4.26 -14.11
N TYR A 188 3.79 -3.58 -15.06
CA TYR A 188 4.49 -3.01 -16.20
C TYR A 188 5.53 -1.98 -15.74
N SER A 189 6.73 -2.05 -16.32
CA SER A 189 7.75 -1.04 -16.14
C SER A 189 7.38 0.24 -16.88
N LYS A 190 7.33 1.35 -16.16
CA LYS A 190 7.19 2.70 -16.75
C LYS A 190 8.49 3.18 -17.39
#